data_AF-A0A352UXT7-F1
#
_entry.id   AF-A0A352UXT7-F1
#
_cell.length_a   1.000
_cell.length_b   1.000
_cell.length_c   1.000
_cell.angle_alpha   90.00
_cell.angle_beta   90.00
_cell.angle_gamma   90.00
#
_symmetry.space_group_name_H-M   'P 1'
#
loop_
_entity.id
_entity.type
_entity.pdbx_description
1 polymer ?
#
loop_
_entity_poly.entity_id
_entity_poly.type
_entity_poly.pdbx_seq_one_letter_code
_entity_poly.pdbx_strand_id
1 'polypeptide(L)' 'VRVGLEDNLYLERGVLAKSNAEQVAKVRGIAEALGRVVASPDEARALLGLKGRQVFA' A
#
# COMPACT_ATOMS: atom_id res chain seq x y z
N VAL A 1 2.95 -2.10 5.63
CA VAL A 1 2.09 -1.03 6.20
C VAL A 1 0.74 -1.06 5.49
N ARG A 2 -0.34 -0.70 6.19
CA ARG A 2 -1.69 -0.61 5.62
C ARG A 2 -2.13 0.86 5.62
N VAL A 3 -2.76 1.29 4.53
CA VAL A 3 -3.38 2.61 4.35
C VAL A 3 -4.65 2.43 3.53
N GLY A 4 -5.55 3.40 3.59
CA GLY A 4 -6.74 3.45 2.78
C GLY A 4 -7.81 4.34 3.42
N LEU A 5 -8.78 4.75 2.59
CA LEU A 5 -9.98 5.48 3.01
C LEU A 5 -10.84 4.69 3.99
N GLU A 6 -10.69 3.37 4.05
CA GLU A 6 -11.27 2.51 5.09
C GLU A 6 -10.77 2.91 6.49
N ASP A 7 -9.49 3.27 6.60
CA ASP A 7 -8.83 3.57 7.88
C ASP A 7 -8.80 5.08 8.17
N ASN A 8 -8.65 5.93 7.14
CA ASN A 8 -8.54 7.39 7.30
C ASN A 8 -8.98 8.14 6.03
N LEU A 9 -9.84 9.15 6.17
CA LEU A 9 -10.33 9.98 5.05
C LEU A 9 -9.36 11.08 4.61
N TYR A 10 -8.31 11.38 5.38
CA TYR A 10 -7.45 12.53 5.18
C TYR A 10 -6.08 12.16 4.60
N LEU A 11 -5.58 12.95 3.66
CA LEU A 11 -4.21 12.88 3.14
C LEU A 11 -3.23 13.65 4.02
N GLU A 12 -3.69 14.79 4.55
CA GLU A 12 -2.99 15.70 5.46
C GLU A 12 -3.96 16.26 6.49
N ARG A 13 -3.43 16.95 7.50
CA ARG A 13 -4.27 17.59 8.51
C ARG A 13 -5.25 18.57 7.84
N GLY A 14 -6.53 18.23 7.85
CA GLY A 14 -7.59 19.04 7.25
C GLY A 14 -7.74 18.90 5.73
N VAL A 15 -6.97 18.05 5.07
CA VAL A 15 -7.06 17.83 3.62
C VAL A 15 -7.56 16.41 3.36
N LEU A 16 -8.78 16.28 2.83
CA LEU A 16 -9.35 14.99 2.44
C LEU A 16 -8.54 14.37 1.30
N ALA A 17 -8.30 13.06 1.39
CA ALA A 17 -7.74 12.29 0.30
C ALA A 17 -8.82 12.10 -0.78
N LYS A 18 -8.45 12.34 -2.04
CA LYS A 18 -9.35 12.18 -3.19
C LYS A 18 -9.44 10.73 -3.65
N SER A 19 -8.46 9.90 -3.27
CA SER A 19 -8.44 8.48 -3.60
C SER A 19 -7.54 7.70 -2.63
N ASN A 20 -7.75 6.38 -2.56
CA ASN A 20 -6.80 5.47 -1.92
C ASN A 20 -5.38 5.58 -2.52
N ALA A 21 -5.27 5.85 -3.82
CA ALA A 21 -4.00 5.94 -4.51
C ALA A 21 -3.12 7.10 -4.01
N GLU A 22 -3.71 8.23 -3.62
CA GLU A 22 -2.95 9.35 -3.03
C GLU A 22 -2.27 8.94 -1.72
N GLN A 23 -2.96 8.16 -0.87
CA GLN A 23 -2.40 7.66 0.38
C GLN A 23 -1.30 6.62 0.14
N VAL A 24 -1.50 5.72 -0.84
CA VAL A 24 -0.48 4.75 -1.26
C VAL A 24 0.77 5.46 -1.77
N ALA A 25 0.62 6.48 -2.62
CA ALA A 25 1.74 7.26 -3.14
C ALA A 25 2.52 7.96 -2.02
N LYS A 26 1.82 8.57 -1.05
CA LYS A 26 2.44 9.23 0.10
C LYS A 26 3.24 8.26 0.96
N VAL A 27 2.68 7.10 1.31
CA VAL A 27 3.38 6.08 2.09
C VAL A 27 4.54 5.46 1.32
N ARG A 28 4.41 5.26 0.01
CA ARG A 28 5.52 4.81 -0.84
C ARG A 28 6.70 5.79 -0.78
N GLY A 29 6.45 7.08 -0.93
CA GLY A 29 7.50 8.11 -0.84
C GLY A 29 8.23 8.11 0.52
N ILE A 30 7.48 7.92 1.62
CA ILE A 30 8.07 7.78 2.96
C ILE A 30 8.94 6.52 3.07
N ALA A 31 8.45 5.39 2.56
CA ALA A 31 9.20 4.14 2.58
C ALA A 31 10.52 4.25 1.79
N GLU A 32 10.48 4.83 0.59
CA GLU A 32 11.65 5.05 -0.26
C GLU A 32 12.66 6.02 0.38
N ALA A 33 12.19 7.09 1.02
CA ALA A 33 13.04 8.02 1.77
C ALA A 33 13.76 7.35 2.96
N LEU A 34 13.19 6.27 3.50
CA LEU A 34 13.80 5.44 4.55
C LEU A 34 14.66 4.29 3.99
N GLY A 35 14.93 4.27 2.68
CA GLY A 35 15.73 3.24 2.01
C GLY A 35 15.02 1.89 1.87
N ARG A 36 13.68 1.86 1.94
CA ARG A 36 12.88 0.64 1.77
C ARG A 36 12.27 0.57 0.36
N VAL A 37 12.06 -0.64 -0.11
CA VAL A 37 11.41 -0.91 -1.41
C VAL A 37 10.01 -1.48 -1.17
N VAL A 38 9.04 -1.06 -1.99
CA VAL A 38 7.67 -1.60 -1.94
C VAL A 38 7.62 -2.93 -2.67
N ALA A 39 7.15 -3.97 -1.99
CA ALA A 39 6.97 -5.29 -2.57
C ALA A 39 5.86 -5.27 -3.65
N SER A 40 6.13 -5.92 -4.76
CA SER A 40 5.13 -6.33 -5.74
C SER A 40 4.14 -7.35 -5.14
N PRO A 41 2.98 -7.57 -5.75
CA PRO A 41 2.05 -8.60 -5.29
C PRO A 41 2.66 -10.01 -5.24
N ASP A 42 3.55 -10.37 -6.17
CA ASP A 42 4.19 -11.69 -6.20
C ASP A 42 5.18 -11.86 -5.04
N GLU A 43 6.00 -10.84 -4.78
CA GLU A 43 6.90 -10.82 -3.61
C GLU A 43 6.11 -10.88 -2.29
N ALA A 44 5.02 -10.13 -2.19
CA ALA A 44 4.15 -10.17 -1.02
C ALA A 44 3.57 -11.58 -0.78
N ARG A 45 3.17 -12.30 -1.84
CA ARG A 45 2.72 -13.69 -1.71
C ARG A 45 3.82 -14.63 -1.26
N ALA A 46 5.03 -14.49 -1.80
CA ALA A 46 6.17 -15.31 -1.39
C ALA A 46 6.53 -15.09 0.08
N LEU A 47 6.59 -13.83 0.53
CA LEU A 47 6.88 -13.46 1.92
C LEU A 47 5.83 -13.98 2.91
N LEU A 48 4.56 -14.05 2.49
CA LEU A 48 3.44 -14.45 3.32
C LEU A 48 3.01 -15.93 3.14
N GLY A 49 3.69 -16.70 2.28
CA GLY A 49 3.34 -18.10 2.00
C GLY A 49 1.95 -18.28 1.38
N LEU A 50 1.51 -17.36 0.52
CA LEU A 50 0.17 -17.39 -0.06
C LEU A 50 0.08 -18.29 -1.30
N LYS A 51 -1.06 -18.95 -1.46
CA LYS A 51 -1.37 -19.93 -2.51
C LYS A 51 -1.30 -19.45 -3.98
N GLY A 52 -1.03 -18.17 -4.25
CA GLY A 52 -0.96 -17.62 -5.61
C GLY A 52 -2.32 -17.25 -6.21
N ARG A 53 -2.31 -16.53 -7.34
CA ARG A 53 -3.54 -16.11 -8.05
C ARG A 53 -4.14 -17.25 -8.89
N GLN A 54 -3.28 -18.11 -9.42
CA GLN A 54 -3.61 -19.21 -10.32
C GLN A 54 -4.59 -20.24 -9.75
N VAL A 55 -4.74 -20.32 -8.42
CA VAL A 55 -5.70 -21.24 -7.77
C VAL A 55 -7.14 -20.72 -7.78
N PHE A 56 -7.37 -19.54 -8.35
CA PHE A 56 -8.69 -18.90 -8.49
C PHE A 56 -9.07 -18.64 -9.95
N ALA A 57 -8.25 -19.10 -10.89
CA ALA A 57 -8.51 -19.00 -12.33
C ALA A 57 -9.30 -20.21 -12.84
#